data_AF-A0A327KKP7-F1
#
_entry.id   AF-A0A327KKP7-F1
#
_cell.length_a   1.000
_cell.length_b   1.000
_cell.length_c   1.000
_cell.angle_alpha   90.00
_cell.angle_beta   90.00
_cell.angle_gamma   90.00
#
_symmetry.space_group_name_H-M   'P 1'
#
loop_
_entity.id
_entity.type
_entity.pdbx_description
1 polymer ?
#
loop_
_entity_poly.entity_id
_entity_poly.type
_entity_poly.pdbx_seq_one_letter_code
_entity_poly.pdbx_strand_id
1 'polypeptide(L)'
;MSDDDRAGLAAEYVLGTLDADERDEAVALIDSDPAFAALVTAWERRLSELHAMVDPVTPPAEIWVALRARLPDDPAAALVPPPVPAAAPAIAPVAESAPPPGLASAPTDAIV
;
A
#
# COMPACT_ATOMS: atom_id res chain seq x y z
N MET A 1 15.17 16.03 15.20
CA MET A 1 15.09 14.70 14.56
C MET A 1 16.48 14.37 14.03
N SER A 2 17.07 13.24 14.41
CA SER A 2 18.34 12.79 13.83
C SER A 2 18.12 12.33 12.39
N ASP A 3 19.17 12.23 11.57
CA ASP A 3 19.04 11.76 10.18
C ASP A 3 18.48 10.33 10.08
N ASP A 4 18.78 9.49 11.08
CA ASP A 4 18.24 8.12 11.17
C ASP A 4 16.74 8.14 11.47
N ASP A 5 16.32 8.97 12.43
CA ASP A 5 14.89 9.17 12.72
C ASP A 5 14.14 9.68 11.48
N ARG A 6 14.76 10.59 10.71
CA ARG A 6 14.17 11.10 9.45
C ARG A 6 14.02 9.99 8.41
N ALA A 7 15.03 9.14 8.27
CA ALA A 7 15.01 8.03 7.34
C ALA A 7 13.97 6.98 7.73
N GLY A 8 13.81 6.72 9.04
CA GLY A 8 12.78 5.84 9.61
C GLY A 8 11.37 6.36 9.33
N LEU A 9 11.09 7.63 9.69
CA LEU A 9 9.79 8.27 9.46
C LEU A 9 9.38 8.23 7.97
N ALA A 10 10.33 8.52 7.07
CA ALA A 10 10.08 8.44 5.63
C ALA A 10 9.75 7.01 5.16
N ALA A 11 10.41 6.00 5.72
CA ALA A 11 10.15 4.60 5.37
C ALA A 11 8.76 4.15 5.82
N GLU A 12 8.39 4.48 7.05
CA GLU A 12 7.10 4.14 7.65
C GLU A 12 5.95 4.88 6.99
N TYR A 13 6.17 6.13 6.57
CA TYR A 13 5.24 6.88 5.74
C TYR A 13 4.93 6.13 4.44
N VAL A 14 5.96 5.69 3.71
CA VAL A 14 5.78 4.96 2.43
C VAL A 14 5.11 3.60 2.63
N LEU A 15 5.43 2.90 3.73
CA LEU A 15 4.78 1.64 4.09
C LEU A 15 3.33 1.83 4.58
N GLY A 16 2.95 3.06 4.94
CA GLY A 16 1.63 3.40 5.47
C GLY A 16 1.40 2.91 6.91
N THR A 17 2.47 2.67 7.68
CA THR A 17 2.41 2.12 9.04
C THR A 17 2.33 3.18 10.14
N LEU A 18 2.53 4.45 9.79
CA LEU A 18 2.40 5.58 10.72
C LEU A 18 0.98 5.74 11.24
N ASP A 19 0.87 6.22 12.49
CA ASP A 19 -0.39 6.69 13.02
C ASP A 19 -0.82 8.03 12.37
N ALA A 20 -1.97 8.58 12.81
CA ALA A 20 -2.53 9.77 12.21
C ALA A 20 -1.67 11.02 12.41
N ASP A 21 -1.11 11.20 13.61
CA ASP A 21 -0.36 12.39 13.98
C ASP A 21 1.02 12.38 13.30
N GLU A 22 1.68 11.22 13.29
CA GLU A 22 2.97 11.03 12.62
C GLU A 22 2.84 11.17 11.10
N ARG A 23 1.72 10.71 10.52
CA ARG A 23 1.44 10.90 9.10
C ARG A 23 1.28 12.37 8.76
N ASP A 24 0.57 13.13 9.58
CA ASP A 24 0.39 14.58 9.38
C ASP A 24 1.74 15.31 9.48
N GLU A 25 2.61 14.91 10.40
CA GLU A 25 4.00 15.40 10.47
C GLU A 25 4.77 15.09 9.18
N ALA A 26 4.74 13.84 8.72
CA ALA A 26 5.42 13.43 7.49
C ALA A 26 4.91 14.20 6.26
N VAL A 27 3.60 14.42 6.14
CA VAL A 27 3.00 15.22 5.05
C VAL A 27 3.49 16.67 5.12
N ALA A 28 3.51 17.28 6.30
CA ALA A 28 4.03 18.64 6.46
C ALA A 28 5.52 18.73 6.10
N LEU A 29 6.31 17.71 6.43
CA LEU A 29 7.73 17.63 6.07
C LEU A 29 7.94 17.41 4.57
N ILE A 30 7.11 16.62 3.90
CA ILE A 30 7.18 16.44 2.43
C ILE A 30 6.97 17.78 1.72
N ASP A 31 6.03 18.59 2.19
CA ASP A 31 5.72 19.90 1.58
C ASP A 31 6.80 20.95 1.87
N SER A 32 7.35 20.95 3.09
CA SER A 32 8.25 22.00 3.57
C SER A 32 9.75 21.70 3.43
N ASP A 33 10.15 20.44 3.33
CA ASP A 33 11.56 20.00 3.29
C ASP A 33 11.87 19.11 2.07
N PRO A 34 12.53 19.67 1.04
CA PRO A 34 12.93 18.92 -0.15
C PRO A 34 13.86 17.73 0.12
N ALA A 35 14.67 17.77 1.19
CA ALA A 35 15.52 16.64 1.55
C ALA A 35 14.70 15.49 2.12
N PHE A 36 13.64 15.79 2.90
CA PHE A 36 12.69 14.77 3.36
C PHE A 36 11.92 14.16 2.19
N ALA A 37 11.42 14.99 1.27
CA ALA A 37 10.72 14.52 0.09
C ALA A 37 11.60 13.58 -0.75
N ALA A 38 12.91 13.88 -0.87
CA ALA A 38 13.86 12.99 -1.54
C ALA A 38 14.03 11.63 -0.83
N LEU A 39 14.00 11.59 0.51
CA LEU A 39 14.02 10.33 1.27
C LEU A 39 12.76 9.50 1.01
N VAL A 40 11.59 10.13 0.98
CA VAL A 40 10.31 9.47 0.66
C VAL A 40 10.36 8.87 -0.75
N THR A 41 10.75 9.64 -1.76
CA THR A 41 10.90 9.13 -3.14
C THR A 41 11.91 7.99 -3.24
N ALA A 42 13.00 8.04 -2.46
CA ALA A 42 13.99 6.96 -2.44
C ALA A 42 13.39 5.65 -1.90
N TRP A 43 12.57 5.73 -0.85
CA TRP A 43 11.86 4.59 -0.29
C TRP A 43 10.76 4.06 -1.22
N GLU A 44 9.96 4.93 -1.84
CA GLU A 44 8.95 4.55 -2.84
C GLU A 44 9.56 3.74 -3.98
N ARG A 45 10.68 4.23 -4.54
CA ARG A 45 11.39 3.53 -5.61
C ARG A 45 11.91 2.17 -5.15
N ARG A 46 12.50 2.08 -3.96
CA ARG A 46 13.03 0.83 -3.40
C ARG A 46 11.94 -0.21 -3.20
N LEU A 47 10.76 0.19 -2.74
CA LEU A 47 9.63 -0.71 -2.50
C LEU A 47 8.85 -1.04 -3.78
N SER A 48 8.89 -0.18 -4.79
CA SER A 48 8.27 -0.44 -6.10
C SER A 48 8.81 -1.71 -6.77
N GLU A 49 10.09 -2.02 -6.59
CA GLU A 49 10.70 -3.25 -7.10
C GLU A 49 10.03 -4.51 -6.51
N LEU A 50 9.56 -4.44 -5.27
CA LEU A 50 8.88 -5.56 -4.63
C LEU A 50 7.52 -5.83 -5.25
N HIS A 51 6.78 -4.78 -5.62
CA HIS A 51 5.48 -4.91 -6.28
C HIS A 51 5.62 -5.60 -7.65
N ALA A 52 6.71 -5.36 -8.37
CA ALA A 52 6.95 -6.01 -9.66
C ALA A 52 7.12 -7.55 -9.58
N MET A 53 7.34 -8.10 -8.38
CA MET A 53 7.49 -9.54 -8.15
C MET A 53 6.17 -10.24 -7.82
N VAL A 54 5.06 -9.51 -7.69
CA VAL A 54 3.74 -10.07 -7.36
C VAL A 54 2.92 -10.28 -8.63
N ASP A 55 2.36 -11.48 -8.79
CA ASP A 55 1.47 -11.78 -9.91
C ASP A 55 0.20 -10.93 -9.85
N PRO A 56 -0.22 -10.30 -10.96
CA PRO A 56 -1.41 -9.46 -10.96
C PRO A 56 -2.68 -10.29 -10.80
N VAL A 57 -3.55 -9.87 -9.88
CA VAL A 57 -4.91 -10.42 -9.72
C VAL A 57 -5.89 -9.55 -10.49
N THR A 58 -6.66 -10.16 -11.40
CA THR A 58 -7.67 -9.43 -12.18
C THR A 58 -8.88 -9.09 -11.30
N PRO A 59 -9.23 -7.81 -11.11
CA PRO A 59 -10.44 -7.44 -10.37
C PRO A 59 -11.71 -7.76 -11.18
N PRO A 60 -12.88 -7.96 -10.52
CA PRO A 60 -14.16 -8.07 -11.21
C PRO A 60 -14.45 -6.87 -12.11
N ALA A 61 -14.99 -7.13 -13.31
CA ALA A 61 -15.19 -6.11 -14.34
C ALA A 61 -16.15 -4.99 -13.90
N GLU A 62 -17.12 -5.30 -13.03
CA GLU A 62 -18.05 -4.30 -12.49
C GLU A 62 -17.36 -3.19 -11.69
N ILE A 63 -16.19 -3.47 -11.08
CA ILE A 63 -15.45 -2.48 -10.28
C ILE A 63 -15.02 -1.31 -11.17
N TRP A 64 -14.54 -1.58 -12.37
CA TRP A 64 -14.13 -0.52 -13.29
C TRP A 64 -15.32 0.35 -13.72
N VAL A 65 -16.48 -0.26 -13.97
CA VAL A 65 -17.70 0.46 -14.32
C VAL A 65 -18.16 1.34 -13.15
N ALA A 66 -18.17 0.80 -11.93
CA ALA A 66 -18.55 1.53 -10.73
C ALA A 66 -17.60 2.69 -10.42
N LEU A 67 -16.29 2.50 -10.60
CA LEU A 67 -15.30 3.56 -10.44
C LEU A 67 -15.54 4.68 -11.45
N ARG A 68 -15.65 4.35 -12.75
CA ARG A 68 -15.90 5.37 -13.78
C ARG A 68 -17.16 6.18 -13.56
N ALA A 69 -18.24 5.57 -13.05
CA ALA A 69 -19.48 6.27 -12.75
C ALA A 69 -19.37 7.23 -11.54
N ARG A 70 -18.33 7.08 -10.70
CA ARG A 70 -18.08 7.92 -9.52
C ARG A 70 -17.05 9.02 -9.75
N LEU A 71 -16.31 8.96 -10.85
CA LEU A 71 -15.38 10.04 -11.20
C LEU A 71 -16.18 11.28 -11.63
N PRO A 72 -15.81 12.48 -11.15
CA PRO A 72 -16.43 13.71 -11.64
C PRO A 72 -16.06 13.95 -13.11
N ASP A 73 -16.99 14.54 -13.87
CA ASP A 73 -16.78 14.91 -15.28
C ASP A 73 -15.70 15.99 -15.45
N ASP A 74 -15.49 16.79 -14.41
CA ASP A 74 -14.41 17.78 -14.32
C ASP A 74 -13.32 17.25 -13.36
N PRO A 75 -12.09 17.00 -13.84
CA PRO A 75 -10.99 16.55 -12.98
C PRO A 75 -10.66 17.56 -11.87
N ALA A 76 -10.98 18.86 -12.02
CA ALA A 76 -10.78 19.85 -10.97
C ALA A 76 -11.75 19.67 -9.78
N ALA A 77 -12.94 19.10 -10.02
CA ALA A 77 -13.90 18.79 -8.96
C ALA A 77 -13.46 17.58 -8.10
N ALA A 78 -12.56 16.73 -8.59
CA ALA A 78 -12.00 15.60 -7.84
C ALA A 78 -11.01 16.02 -6.73
N LEU A 79 -10.43 17.22 -6.84
CA LEU A 79 -9.46 17.75 -5.88
C LEU A 79 -10.12 18.30 -4.60
N VAL A 80 -11.44 18.43 -4.61
CA VAL A 80 -12.24 18.71 -3.41
C VAL A 80 -12.63 17.36 -2.83
N PRO A 81 -11.99 16.90 -1.74
CA PRO A 81 -12.38 15.62 -1.16
C PRO A 81 -13.86 15.71 -0.75
N PRO A 82 -14.74 14.81 -1.22
CA PRO A 82 -16.08 14.73 -0.67
C PRO A 82 -15.95 14.46 0.83
N PRO A 83 -16.88 14.96 1.68
CA PRO A 83 -16.88 14.59 3.09
C PRO A 83 -17.00 13.06 3.14
N VAL A 84 -15.90 12.39 3.46
CA VAL A 84 -15.86 10.94 3.62
C VAL A 84 -16.84 10.63 4.74
N PRO A 85 -17.99 9.97 4.49
CA PRO A 85 -18.76 9.43 5.60
C PRO A 85 -17.81 8.48 6.35
N ALA A 86 -17.72 8.64 7.66
CA ALA A 86 -16.92 7.83 8.56
C ALA A 86 -17.41 6.37 8.56
N ALA A 87 -17.10 5.64 7.49
CA ALA A 87 -17.19 4.20 7.33
C ALA A 87 -16.61 3.86 5.95
N ALA A 88 -15.28 3.84 5.84
CA ALA A 88 -14.67 3.01 4.82
C ALA A 88 -15.17 1.57 5.05
N PRO A 89 -15.63 0.83 4.02
CA PRO A 89 -15.86 -0.58 4.20
C PRO A 89 -14.50 -1.17 4.62
N ALA A 90 -14.47 -1.77 5.80
CA ALA A 90 -13.33 -2.55 6.26
C ALA A 90 -12.91 -3.45 5.09
N ILE A 91 -11.65 -3.35 4.68
CA ILE A 91 -11.05 -4.34 3.78
C ILE A 91 -11.28 -5.67 4.49
N ALA A 92 -12.25 -6.45 4.00
CA ALA A 92 -12.49 -7.77 4.53
C ALA A 92 -11.17 -8.53 4.42
N PRO A 93 -10.74 -9.28 5.45
CA PRO A 93 -9.53 -10.07 5.32
C PRO A 93 -9.69 -10.93 4.07
N VAL A 94 -8.74 -10.79 3.14
CA VAL A 94 -8.55 -11.75 2.06
C VAL A 94 -8.58 -13.11 2.74
N ALA A 95 -9.66 -13.85 2.50
CA ALA A 95 -9.78 -15.20 3.01
C ALA A 95 -8.56 -15.94 2.46
N GLU A 96 -7.67 -16.32 3.36
CA GLU A 96 -6.49 -17.11 3.08
C GLU A 96 -6.92 -18.28 2.19
N SER A 97 -6.47 -18.23 0.93
CA SER A 97 -6.71 -19.30 -0.02
C SER A 97 -6.12 -20.56 0.60
N ALA A 98 -6.99 -21.49 0.96
CA ALA A 98 -6.64 -22.77 1.55
C ALA A 98 -5.45 -23.42 0.80
N PRO A 99 -4.51 -24.06 1.52
CA PRO A 99 -3.40 -24.74 0.87
C PRO A 99 -3.95 -25.81 -0.10
N PRO A 100 -3.33 -26.03 -1.28
CA PRO A 100 -3.73 -27.12 -2.15
C PRO A 100 -3.60 -28.45 -1.38
N PRO A 101 -4.58 -29.36 -1.46
CA PRO A 101 -4.43 -30.66 -0.83
C PRO A 101 -3.34 -31.45 -1.57
N GLY A 102 -2.31 -31.86 -0.82
CA GLY A 102 -1.44 -32.98 -1.18
C GLY A 102 -0.07 -32.62 -1.73
N LEU A 103 0.87 -32.26 -0.84
CA LEU A 103 2.20 -32.85 -0.94
C LEU A 103 2.21 -34.06 -0.01
N ALA A 104 1.88 -35.23 -0.58
CA ALA A 104 2.09 -36.49 0.09
C ALA A 104 3.59 -36.57 0.45
N SER A 105 3.86 -36.61 1.75
CA SER A 105 5.19 -36.88 2.29
C SER A 105 5.57 -38.30 1.87
N ALA A 106 6.49 -38.43 0.91
CA ALA A 106 7.09 -39.73 0.60
C ALA A 106 8.12 -40.07 1.68
N PRO A 107 8.11 -41.28 2.26
CA PRO A 107 9.10 -41.67 3.23
C PRO A 107 10.47 -41.84 2.55
N THR A 108 11.48 -41.11 3.04
CA THR A 108 12.88 -41.40 2.76
C THR A 108 13.23 -42.71 3.46
N ASP A 109 13.14 -43.82 2.72
CA ASP A 109 13.73 -45.07 3.17
C ASP A 109 15.25 -45.00 2.98
N ALA A 110 15.94 -45.51 3.99
CA ALA A 110 17.38 -45.48 4.11
C ALA A 110 18.02 -46.45 3.11
N ILE A 111 19.01 -45.97 2.36
CA ILE A 111 19.95 -46.86 1.67
C ILE A 111 21.35 -46.59 2.22
N VAL A 112 21.86 -47.68 2.79
CA VAL A 112 23.22 -48.05 3.19
C VAL A 112 24.34 -47.41 2.37
#